data_AF-A0A7K0KCK5-F1
#
_entry.id   AF-A0A7K0KCK5-F1
#
_cell.length_a   1.000
_cell.length_b   1.000
_cell.length_c   1.000
_cell.angle_alpha   90.00
_cell.angle_beta   90.00
_cell.angle_gamma   90.00
#
_symmetry.space_group_name_H-M   'P 1'
#
loop_
_entity.id
_entity.type
_entity.pdbx_description
1 polymer ?
#
loop_
_entity_poly.entity_id
_entity_poly.type
_entity_poly.pdbx_seq_one_letter_code
_entity_poly.pdbx_strand_id
1 'polypeptide(L)'
;MDINFNGIPVFKGLQKPLEFMGIRGRFLTYAAGAIGLSFLGFLLSSILFGKLVGFIVMVCLAAVGIISIYVKQRSGLHSKKRHHGIYFFYKMYDR
;
A
#
# COMPACT_ATOMS: atom_id res chain seq x y z
N MET A 1 -9.75 4.53 -31.25
CA MET A 1 -9.00 3.25 -31.34
C MET A 1 -10.00 2.15 -31.10
N ASP A 2 -10.44 1.53 -32.19
CA ASP A 2 -11.42 0.44 -32.18
C ASP A 2 -10.85 -0.80 -31.49
N ILE A 3 -11.62 -1.30 -30.54
CA ILE A 3 -11.35 -2.52 -29.77
C ILE A 3 -12.08 -3.67 -30.46
N ASN A 4 -11.39 -4.35 -31.39
CA ASN A 4 -11.84 -5.65 -31.90
C ASN A 4 -11.57 -6.71 -30.82
N PHE A 5 -12.64 -7.10 -30.13
CA PHE A 5 -12.65 -8.27 -29.25
C PHE A 5 -13.12 -9.47 -30.08
N ASN A 6 -12.28 -10.50 -30.23
CA ASN A 6 -12.80 -11.86 -30.36
C ASN A 6 -13.45 -12.27 -29.02
N GLY A 7 -14.59 -11.65 -28.72
CA GLY A 7 -15.67 -12.22 -27.94
C GLY A 7 -15.76 -11.95 -26.45
N ILE A 8 -14.81 -11.26 -25.78
CA ILE A 8 -14.94 -11.05 -24.32
C ILE A 8 -14.47 -9.66 -23.92
N PRO A 9 -15.36 -8.72 -23.51
CA PRO A 9 -14.93 -7.45 -22.94
C PRO A 9 -14.20 -7.72 -21.63
N VAL A 10 -12.87 -7.74 -21.68
CA VAL A 10 -12.04 -7.89 -20.48
C VAL A 10 -12.17 -6.58 -19.70
N PHE A 11 -13.09 -6.57 -18.74
CA PHE A 11 -13.30 -5.44 -17.84
C PHE A 11 -11.97 -5.12 -17.15
N LYS A 12 -11.39 -3.95 -17.46
CA LYS A 12 -10.13 -3.45 -16.89
C LYS A 12 -10.14 -3.36 -15.35
N GLY A 13 -11.31 -3.52 -14.72
CA GLY A 13 -11.48 -3.64 -13.27
C GLY A 13 -11.12 -5.00 -12.67
N LEU A 14 -11.17 -6.10 -13.44
CA LEU A 14 -10.76 -7.44 -12.99
C LEU A 14 -9.22 -7.61 -13.01
N GLN A 15 -8.52 -6.80 -13.81
CA GLN A 15 -7.06 -6.84 -14.02
C GLN A 15 -6.27 -5.90 -13.10
N LYS A 16 -6.91 -5.27 -12.10
CA LYS A 16 -6.18 -4.50 -11.07
C LYS A 16 -6.10 -5.28 -9.75
N PRO A 17 -5.42 -6.44 -9.71
CA PRO A 17 -5.25 -7.17 -8.46
C PRO A 17 -4.45 -6.35 -7.43
N LEU A 18 -3.71 -5.33 -7.87
CA LEU A 18 -2.95 -4.43 -7.00
C LEU A 18 -3.77 -3.31 -6.35
N GLU A 19 -5.08 -3.20 -6.63
CA GLU A 19 -6.02 -2.27 -5.97
C GLU A 19 -7.19 -3.01 -5.30
N PHE A 20 -7.03 -4.31 -4.97
CA PHE A 20 -8.06 -5.03 -4.20
C PHE A 20 -8.30 -4.28 -2.88
N MET A 21 -9.54 -3.80 -2.70
CA MET A 21 -10.00 -3.09 -1.51
C MET A 21 -9.33 -1.73 -1.26
N GLY A 22 -8.92 -1.01 -2.31
CA GLY A 22 -8.44 0.38 -2.21
C GLY A 22 -7.02 0.55 -1.68
N ILE A 23 -6.35 -0.54 -1.30
CA ILE A 23 -4.96 -0.56 -0.85
C ILE A 23 -4.08 -0.87 -2.05
N ARG A 24 -3.12 0.02 -2.33
CA ARG A 24 -2.19 -0.15 -3.45
C ARG A 24 -1.15 -1.22 -3.10
N GLY A 25 -0.82 -2.11 -4.04
CA GLY A 25 -0.02 -3.33 -3.80
C GLY A 25 1.28 -3.16 -3.00
N ARG A 26 2.01 -2.04 -3.12
CA ARG A 26 3.22 -1.79 -2.31
C ARG A 26 2.94 -1.62 -0.82
N PHE A 27 1.73 -1.18 -0.45
CA PHE A 27 1.32 -1.05 0.96
C PHE A 27 0.82 -2.37 1.54
N LEU A 28 0.47 -3.34 0.70
CA LEU A 28 0.08 -4.68 1.13
C LEU A 28 1.23 -5.42 1.82
N THR A 29 2.48 -5.23 1.37
CA THR A 29 3.65 -5.83 2.02
C THR A 29 3.91 -5.23 3.40
N TYR A 30 3.69 -3.92 3.57
CA TYR A 30 3.74 -3.29 4.89
C TYR A 30 2.62 -3.78 5.81
N ALA A 31 1.42 -4.02 5.26
CA ALA A 31 0.32 -4.62 6.02
C ALA A 31 0.64 -6.05 6.47
N ALA A 32 1.15 -6.89 5.57
CA ALA A 32 1.58 -8.25 5.90
C ALA A 32 2.69 -8.25 6.96
N GLY A 33 3.67 -7.34 6.84
CA GLY A 33 4.72 -7.17 7.84
C GLY A 33 4.19 -6.71 9.20
N ALA A 34 3.25 -5.76 9.23
CA ALA A 34 2.64 -5.28 10.47
C ALA A 34 1.83 -6.37 11.18
N ILE A 35 1.08 -7.18 10.42
CA ILE A 35 0.35 -8.33 10.96
C ILE A 35 1.32 -9.38 11.52
N GLY A 36 2.37 -9.71 10.77
CA GLY A 36 3.39 -10.67 11.20
C GLY A 36 4.12 -10.24 12.48
N LEU A 37 4.53 -8.97 12.55
CA LEU A 37 5.17 -8.39 13.72
C LEU A 37 4.23 -8.33 14.94
N SER A 38 2.96 -7.96 14.74
CA SER A 38 1.96 -7.92 15.81
C SER A 38 1.72 -9.31 16.40
N PHE A 39 1.65 -10.33 15.54
CA PHE A 39 1.45 -11.71 15.96
C PHE A 39 2.68 -12.28 16.69
N LEU A 40 3.90 -12.02 16.18
CA LEU A 40 5.13 -12.45 16.83
C LEU A 40 5.32 -11.73 18.19
N GLY A 41 5.02 -10.44 18.25
CA GLY A 41 5.04 -9.65 19.48
C GLY A 41 4.03 -10.18 20.51
N PHE A 42 2.83 -10.55 20.07
CA PHE A 42 1.84 -11.20 20.93
C PHE A 42 2.37 -12.52 21.51
N LEU A 43 2.93 -13.40 20.66
CA LEU A 43 3.47 -14.69 21.09
C LEU A 43 4.58 -14.53 22.14
N LEU A 44 5.56 -13.68 21.87
CA LEU A 44 6.69 -13.44 22.79
C LEU A 44 6.22 -12.80 24.10
N SER A 45 5.37 -11.78 24.02
CA SER A 45 4.85 -11.10 25.22
C SER A 45 3.94 -12.00 26.06
N SER A 46 3.19 -12.90 25.42
CA SER A 46 2.29 -13.83 26.09
C SER A 46 3.06 -14.89 26.90
N ILE A 47 4.22 -15.33 26.41
CA ILE A 47 5.11 -16.26 27.13
C ILE A 47 5.76 -15.57 28.35
N LEU A 48 6.22 -14.32 28.18
CA LEU A 48 6.99 -13.61 29.20
C LEU A 48 6.15 -13.03 30.34
N PHE A 49 5.00 -12.43 30.00
CA PHE A 49 4.19 -11.63 30.94
C PHE A 49 2.74 -12.13 31.06
N GLY A 50 2.37 -13.16 30.30
CA GLY A 50 1.02 -13.73 30.27
C GLY A 50 0.10 -13.14 29.20
N LYS A 51 -1.03 -13.82 28.99
CA LYS A 51 -1.97 -13.54 27.88
C LYS A 51 -2.57 -12.13 27.90
N LEU A 52 -2.82 -11.57 29.08
CA LEU A 52 -3.42 -10.24 29.21
C LEU A 52 -2.49 -9.14 28.67
N VAL A 53 -1.21 -9.20 29.06
CA VAL A 53 -0.19 -8.25 28.59
C VAL A 53 0.06 -8.44 27.10
N GLY A 54 0.14 -9.69 26.64
CA GLY A 54 0.22 -10.00 25.21
C GLY A 54 -0.92 -9.36 24.40
N PHE A 55 -2.16 -9.44 24.89
CA PHE A 55 -3.32 -8.85 24.23
C PHE A 55 -3.22 -7.33 24.10
N ILE A 56 -2.81 -6.64 25.17
CA ILE A 56 -2.60 -5.17 25.15
C ILE A 56 -1.52 -4.80 24.12
N VAL A 57 -0.40 -5.52 24.13
CA VAL A 57 0.70 -5.31 23.17
C VAL A 57 0.22 -5.52 21.73
N MET A 58 -0.59 -6.54 21.47
CA MET A 58 -1.15 -6.80 20.15
C MET A 58 -2.03 -5.64 19.66
N VAL A 59 -2.92 -5.11 20.52
CA VAL A 59 -3.80 -3.98 20.17
C VAL A 59 -2.98 -2.74 19.87
N CYS A 60 -1.97 -2.44 20.68
CA CYS A 60 -1.07 -1.30 20.44
C CYS A 60 -0.31 -1.45 19.11
N LEU A 61 0.26 -2.63 18.83
CA LEU A 61 0.98 -2.89 17.58
C LEU A 61 0.07 -2.81 16.35
N ALA A 62 -1.16 -3.31 16.45
CA ALA A 62 -2.15 -3.21 15.38
C ALA A 62 -2.51 -1.74 15.08
N ALA A 63 -2.75 -0.93 16.13
CA ALA A 63 -3.04 0.49 15.98
C ALA A 63 -1.88 1.26 15.30
N VAL A 64 -0.65 1.03 15.76
CA VAL A 64 0.56 1.61 15.14
C VAL A 64 0.72 1.15 13.70
N GLY A 65 0.48 -0.13 13.41
CA GLY A 65 0.50 -0.69 12.06
C GLY A 65 -0.46 0.03 11.12
N ILE A 66 -1.72 0.20 11.52
CA ILE A 66 -2.75 0.89 10.74
C ILE A 66 -2.36 2.35 10.48
N ILE A 67 -1.94 3.09 11.52
CA ILE A 67 -1.52 4.49 11.40
C ILE A 67 -0.33 4.61 10.44
N SER A 68 0.66 3.73 10.56
CA SER A 68 1.84 3.74 9.72
C SER A 68 1.49 3.54 8.24
N ILE A 69 0.55 2.64 7.94
CA ILE A 69 0.06 2.39 6.58
C ILE A 69 -0.70 3.61 6.06
N TYR A 70 -1.55 4.21 6.87
CA TYR A 70 -2.31 5.41 6.50
C TYR A 70 -1.39 6.58 6.13
N VAL A 71 -0.37 6.86 6.95
CA VAL A 71 0.62 7.91 6.67
C VAL A 71 1.39 7.62 5.38
N LYS A 72 1.79 6.37 5.18
CA LYS A 72 2.56 5.96 3.99
C LYS A 72 1.71 6.00 2.71
N GLN A 73 0.42 5.66 2.80
CA GLN A 73 -0.53 5.80 1.70
C GLN A 73 -0.70 7.27 1.30
N ARG A 74 -0.77 8.20 2.27
CA ARG A 74 -0.88 9.64 1.98
C ARG A 74 0.34 10.22 1.26
N SER A 75 1.51 9.59 1.42
CA SER A 75 2.75 9.99 0.75
C SER A 75 2.80 9.64 -0.75
N GLY A 76 1.78 8.95 -1.27
CA GLY A 76 1.65 8.60 -2.69
C GLY A 76 2.37 7.31 -3.08
N LEU A 77 1.84 6.61 -4.10
CA LEU A 77 2.38 5.31 -4.56
C LEU A 77 3.64 5.43 -5.41
N HIS A 78 3.73 6.50 -6.18
CA HIS A 78 4.87 6.76 -7.04
C HIS A 78 5.82 7.69 -6.32
N SER A 79 7.05 7.25 -6.13
CA SER A 79 8.17 8.16 -5.92
C SER A 79 8.37 8.91 -7.25
N LYS A 80 7.63 10.00 -7.46
CA LYS A 80 7.95 10.92 -8.54
C LYS A 80 9.27 11.58 -8.15
N LYS A 81 10.34 11.31 -8.90
CA LYS A 81 11.54 12.16 -8.87
C LYS A 81 11.09 13.58 -9.24
N ARG A 82 10.94 14.43 -8.23
CA ARG A 82 10.79 15.87 -8.39
C ARG A 82 12.17 16.41 -8.71
N HIS A 83 12.50 16.49 -9.98
CA HIS A 83 13.66 17.27 -10.40
C HIS A 83 13.32 18.76 -10.23
N HIS A 84 14.10 19.47 -9.43
CA HIS A 84 14.01 20.92 -9.28
C HIS A 84 14.74 21.54 -10.50
N GLY A 85 14.01 21.77 -11.59
CA GLY A 85 14.57 22.32 -12.81
C GLY A 85 13.53 23.11 -13.60
N ILE A 86 13.96 24.22 -14.20
CA ILE A 86 13.14 25.03 -15.11
C ILE A 86 13.24 24.37 -16.49
N TYR A 87 12.11 23.87 -17.02
CA TYR A 87 12.06 23.27 -18.35
C TYR A 87 11.64 24.33 -19.38
N PHE A 88 12.54 24.70 -20.29
CA PHE A 88 12.20 25.52 -21.45
C PHE A 88 11.70 24.62 -22.59
N PHE A 89 10.39 24.66 -22.87
CA PHE A 89 9.81 24.04 -24.05
C PHE A 89 9.90 25.03 -25.23
N TYR A 90 10.81 24.79 -26.17
CA TYR A 90 11.06 25.69 -27.31
C TYR A 90 10.34 25.31 -28.60
N LYS A 91 9.56 24.22 -28.61
CA LYS A 91 8.82 23.78 -29.80
C LYS A 91 7.49 23.13 -29.40
N MET A 92 6.42 23.93 -29.39
CA MET A 92 5.04 23.47 -29.18
C MET A 92 4.13 23.78 -30.37
N TYR A 93 4.62 24.43 -31.43
CA TYR A 93 3.84 24.70 -32.62
C TYR A 93 4.75 24.66 -33.86
N ASP A 94 4.66 23.57 -34.62
CA ASP A 94 5.04 23.56 -36.04
C ASP A 94 3.73 23.81 -36.81
N ARG A 95 3.73 24.82 -37.68
CA ARG A 95 2.55 25.24 -38.46
C ARG A 95 2.44 24.44 -39.75
#